data_AF-A0A6P0S6H7-F1
#
_entry.id   AF-A0A6P0S6H7-F1
#
_cell.length_a   1.000
_cell.length_b   1.000
_cell.length_c   1.000
_cell.angle_alpha   90.00
_cell.angle_beta   90.00
_cell.angle_gamma   90.00
#
_symmetry.space_group_name_H-M   'P 1'
#
loop_
_entity.id
_entity.type
_entity.pdbx_description
1 polymer ?
#
loop_
_entity_poly.entity_id
_entity_poly.type
_entity_poly.pdbx_seq_one_letter_code
_entity_poly.pdbx_strand_id
1 'polypeptide(L)'
;MKEHLIISNAPLEHPGMNFALLRQEGIKHIERLAGNIWTDYNSHDPGITLLEHLCYAITDLSYRLGFEIEDLLTYQKTEDTPPKQFYTAREILTTNPLTINDYRKLLIDLDGVKNAWLEPFSPDDEQMNINGLYKVTIEKEPKIDDEVELKSQVRAKLNQYRNLCEDFQQIEILPREEIYISTDIEIKEGFDRNQLMAELYNTLDNFISPSIQFSSLTDLIAQGQPIETIFNSPLLDHGFIDDEQLQRLERKTALYTSDLIRIILEIEGIKNIKELRISKQGSEEENWEDWVLALDPNKIPKLEPIESLLGSNKIYLYQGQAKLSHDQEQVTNNLESLQNKANPIPPTSAAKDIFIPSGEYRELSDYVSIQSDLPENYGVGEVGLPQSASSRRKAQAKQLKAYLMIFDQILANYLAQLDYAKNLLELSGN
;
A
#
# COMPACT_ATOMS: atom_id res chain seq x y z
N MET A 1 18.16 -14.55 -27.76
CA MET A 1 18.48 -13.80 -28.99
C MET A 1 19.31 -12.60 -28.56
N LYS A 2 20.52 -12.41 -29.11
CA LYS A 2 21.28 -11.17 -28.85
C LYS A 2 20.62 -10.06 -29.66
N GLU A 3 20.01 -9.08 -29.01
CA GLU A 3 19.58 -7.87 -29.68
C GLU A 3 20.80 -7.20 -30.30
N HIS A 4 20.74 -6.99 -31.62
CA HIS A 4 21.72 -6.17 -32.29
C HIS A 4 21.36 -4.71 -32.01
N LEU A 5 22.27 -3.98 -31.35
CA LEU A 5 22.18 -2.53 -31.21
C LEU A 5 22.16 -1.91 -32.62
N ILE A 6 21.02 -1.35 -33.02
CA ILE A 6 20.87 -0.60 -34.26
C ILE A 6 20.86 0.87 -33.89
N ILE A 7 21.80 1.64 -34.44
CA ILE A 7 21.78 3.09 -34.33
C ILE A 7 20.67 3.59 -35.27
N SER A 8 19.65 4.22 -34.69
CA SER A 8 18.55 4.80 -35.46
C SER A 8 19.04 6.00 -36.27
N ASN A 9 18.55 6.12 -37.51
CA ASN A 9 18.73 7.32 -38.33
C ASN A 9 17.62 8.36 -38.09
N ALA A 10 16.70 8.10 -37.17
CA ALA A 10 15.67 9.06 -36.80
C ALA A 10 16.34 10.30 -36.15
N PRO A 11 15.82 11.51 -36.40
CA PRO A 11 16.31 12.70 -35.72
C PRO A 11 16.13 12.56 -34.21
N LEU A 12 17.14 12.97 -33.44
CA LEU A 12 17.07 13.00 -31.98
C LEU A 12 15.89 13.90 -31.57
N GLU A 13 15.05 13.41 -30.66
CA GLU A 13 13.77 14.07 -30.33
C GLU A 13 13.97 15.44 -29.68
N HIS A 14 15.06 15.62 -28.91
CA HIS A 14 15.35 16.87 -28.23
C HIS A 14 16.18 17.82 -29.12
N PRO A 15 15.70 19.05 -29.42
CA PRO A 15 16.43 20.02 -30.26
C PRO A 15 17.86 20.31 -29.79
N GLY A 16 18.08 20.28 -28.46
CA GLY A 16 19.41 20.47 -27.86
C GLY A 16 20.41 19.36 -28.15
N MET A 17 19.97 18.19 -28.65
CA MET A 17 20.87 17.13 -29.12
C MET A 17 21.17 17.25 -30.62
N ASN A 18 20.51 18.17 -31.34
CA ASN A 18 20.73 18.36 -32.76
C ASN A 18 21.84 19.39 -33.00
N PHE A 19 23.06 18.89 -33.18
CA PHE A 19 24.24 19.72 -33.45
C PHE A 19 24.05 20.69 -34.61
N ALA A 20 23.48 20.23 -35.74
CA ALA A 20 23.31 21.07 -36.93
C ALA A 20 22.35 22.24 -36.66
N LEU A 21 21.28 21.99 -35.92
CA LEU A 21 20.34 23.01 -35.47
C LEU A 21 21.03 24.01 -34.53
N LEU A 22 21.74 23.52 -33.51
CA LEU A 22 22.46 24.39 -32.57
C LEU A 22 23.47 25.29 -33.27
N ARG A 23 24.23 24.73 -34.23
CA ARG A 23 25.18 25.49 -35.05
C ARG A 23 24.48 26.55 -35.89
N GLN A 24 23.36 26.20 -36.52
CA GLN A 24 22.57 27.13 -37.31
C GLN A 24 22.05 28.29 -36.46
N GLU A 25 21.51 28.02 -35.26
CA GLU A 25 21.05 29.05 -34.33
C GLU A 25 22.21 29.90 -33.82
N GLY A 26 23.36 29.30 -33.51
CA GLY A 26 24.58 30.00 -33.12
C GLY A 26 25.04 31.01 -34.18
N ILE A 27 25.04 30.61 -35.46
CA ILE A 27 25.38 31.51 -36.57
C ILE A 27 24.36 32.64 -36.69
N LYS A 28 23.06 32.35 -36.62
CA LYS A 28 22.01 33.39 -36.62
C LYS A 28 22.22 34.42 -35.51
N HIS A 29 22.63 33.98 -34.31
CA HIS A 29 22.96 34.88 -33.22
C HIS A 29 24.16 35.78 -33.54
N ILE A 30 25.21 35.22 -34.15
CA ILE A 30 26.39 35.99 -34.60
C ILE A 30 26.01 37.00 -35.68
N GLU A 31 25.29 36.59 -36.71
CA GLU A 31 24.82 37.47 -37.80
C GLU A 31 24.04 38.66 -37.26
N ARG A 32 23.11 38.41 -36.35
CA ARG A 32 22.26 39.45 -35.75
C ARG A 32 23.05 40.43 -34.88
N LEU A 33 24.01 39.93 -34.08
CA LEU A 33 24.72 40.75 -33.09
C LEU A 33 25.96 41.43 -33.67
N ALA A 34 26.64 40.79 -34.62
CA ALA A 34 27.96 41.17 -35.09
C ALA A 34 28.13 41.07 -36.61
N GLY A 35 27.08 40.83 -37.40
CA GLY A 35 27.17 40.63 -38.86
C GLY A 35 27.75 41.81 -39.65
N ASN A 36 27.78 43.02 -39.07
CA ASN A 36 28.45 44.17 -39.67
C ASN A 36 29.99 44.17 -39.48
N ILE A 37 30.51 43.32 -38.59
CA ILE A 37 31.94 43.24 -38.22
C ILE A 37 32.50 41.86 -38.57
N TRP A 38 31.80 40.79 -38.18
CA TRP A 38 32.18 39.41 -38.43
C TRP A 38 31.29 38.83 -39.51
N THR A 39 31.84 38.67 -40.73
CA THR A 39 31.10 38.28 -41.94
C THR A 39 31.52 36.91 -42.50
N ASP A 40 32.60 36.31 -41.98
CA ASP A 40 33.09 35.00 -42.38
C ASP A 40 32.62 33.93 -41.41
N TYR A 41 31.73 33.05 -41.86
CA TYR A 41 31.16 31.95 -41.07
C TYR A 41 31.64 30.57 -41.51
N ASN A 42 32.77 30.51 -42.22
CA ASN A 42 33.35 29.26 -42.70
C ASN A 42 34.13 28.52 -41.61
N SER A 43 34.35 27.23 -41.81
CA SER A 43 35.05 26.34 -40.87
C SER A 43 36.51 26.70 -40.59
N HIS A 44 37.14 27.52 -41.44
CA HIS A 44 38.51 27.97 -41.22
C HIS A 44 38.61 29.14 -40.24
N ASP A 45 37.48 29.79 -39.91
CA ASP A 45 37.41 30.84 -38.89
C ASP A 45 37.50 30.21 -37.48
N PRO A 46 38.48 30.62 -36.64
CA PRO A 46 38.61 30.10 -35.29
C PRO A 46 37.39 30.34 -34.39
N GLY A 47 36.67 31.44 -34.56
CA GLY A 47 35.46 31.73 -33.81
C GLY A 47 34.32 30.77 -34.16
N ILE A 48 34.23 30.34 -35.42
CA ILE A 48 33.26 29.30 -35.83
C ILE A 48 33.68 27.93 -35.28
N THR A 49 34.98 27.63 -35.26
CA THR A 49 35.48 26.43 -34.58
C THR A 49 35.04 26.43 -33.10
N LEU A 50 35.20 27.55 -32.38
CA LEU A 50 34.76 27.67 -30.99
C LEU A 50 33.25 27.48 -30.84
N LEU A 51 32.44 28.08 -31.73
CA LEU A 51 30.99 27.90 -31.73
C LEU A 51 30.63 26.41 -31.89
N GLU A 52 31.24 25.72 -32.84
CA GLU A 52 30.98 24.29 -33.08
C GLU A 52 31.29 23.43 -31.85
N HIS A 53 32.38 23.71 -31.13
CA HIS A 53 32.70 22.98 -29.89
C HIS A 53 31.69 23.27 -28.78
N LEU A 54 31.24 24.53 -28.65
CA LEU A 54 30.17 24.88 -27.70
C LEU A 54 28.84 24.21 -28.07
N CYS A 55 28.51 24.10 -29.36
CA CYS A 55 27.34 23.34 -29.81
C CYS A 55 27.45 21.86 -29.40
N TYR A 56 28.63 21.24 -29.56
CA TYR A 56 28.86 19.87 -29.12
C TYR A 56 28.69 19.71 -27.60
N ALA A 57 29.26 20.62 -26.79
CA ALA A 57 29.07 20.59 -25.34
C ALA A 57 27.59 20.70 -24.93
N ILE A 58 26.79 21.50 -25.64
CA ILE A 58 25.34 21.59 -25.40
C ILE A 58 24.63 20.26 -25.75
N THR A 59 25.12 19.50 -26.73
CA THR A 59 24.54 18.19 -27.05
C THR A 59 24.76 17.18 -25.92
N ASP A 60 25.94 17.15 -25.28
CA ASP A 60 26.22 16.29 -24.12
C ASP A 60 25.33 16.67 -22.93
N LEU A 61 25.24 17.97 -22.63
CA LEU A 61 24.35 18.49 -21.59
C LEU A 61 22.90 18.08 -21.84
N SER A 62 22.42 18.23 -23.08
CA SER A 62 21.06 17.84 -23.45
C SER A 62 20.85 16.33 -23.35
N TYR A 63 21.85 15.54 -23.74
CA TYR A 63 21.82 14.09 -23.62
C TYR A 63 21.64 13.64 -22.17
N ARG A 64 22.39 14.23 -21.23
CA ARG A 64 22.29 13.90 -19.80
C ARG A 64 20.95 14.32 -19.18
N LEU A 65 20.36 15.42 -19.64
CA LEU A 65 19.01 15.81 -19.22
C LEU A 65 17.91 14.86 -19.69
N GLY A 66 18.19 14.08 -20.74
CA GLY A 66 17.25 13.12 -21.31
C GLY A 66 17.24 11.77 -20.61
N PHE A 67 17.99 11.58 -19.52
CA PHE A 67 17.89 10.36 -18.73
C PHE A 67 16.55 10.27 -18.01
N GLU A 68 16.13 9.04 -17.72
CA GLU A 68 14.91 8.78 -16.96
C GLU A 68 14.97 9.45 -15.59
N ILE A 69 13.83 9.91 -15.10
CA ILE A 69 13.78 10.71 -13.86
C ILE A 69 14.30 9.91 -12.66
N GLU A 70 14.07 8.60 -12.65
CA GLU A 70 14.55 7.69 -11.62
C GLU A 70 16.08 7.69 -11.57
N ASP A 71 16.75 7.71 -12.73
CA ASP A 71 18.21 7.74 -12.82
C ASP A 71 18.77 9.09 -12.37
N LEU A 72 18.13 10.18 -12.78
CA LEU A 72 18.53 11.54 -12.38
C LEU A 72 18.45 11.76 -10.87
N LEU A 73 17.48 11.11 -10.22
CA LEU A 73 17.25 11.22 -8.79
C LEU A 73 17.98 10.14 -7.98
N THR A 74 18.62 9.16 -8.61
CA THR A 74 19.27 8.06 -7.89
C THR A 74 20.61 8.49 -7.28
N TYR A 75 20.81 8.12 -6.01
CA TYR A 75 22.08 8.31 -5.30
C TYR A 75 23.09 7.19 -5.61
N GLN A 76 24.37 7.52 -5.50
CA GLN A 76 25.42 6.52 -5.53
C GLN A 76 25.23 5.55 -4.36
N LYS A 77 25.33 4.24 -4.62
CA LYS A 77 25.25 3.20 -3.60
C LYS A 77 26.53 3.20 -2.74
N THR A 78 26.65 4.15 -1.82
CA THR A 78 27.74 4.23 -0.84
C THR A 78 27.36 3.63 0.51
N GLU A 79 26.05 3.46 0.77
CA GLU A 79 25.48 2.86 1.98
C GLU A 79 24.52 1.73 1.62
N ASP A 80 24.23 0.85 2.58
CA ASP A 80 23.29 -0.28 2.40
C ASP A 80 21.83 0.19 2.17
N THR A 81 21.52 1.44 2.52
CA THR A 81 20.17 2.02 2.36
C THR A 81 20.27 3.37 1.65
N PRO A 82 19.64 3.56 0.47
CA PRO A 82 19.62 4.87 -0.18
C PRO A 82 18.87 5.88 0.71
N PRO A 83 19.28 7.17 0.73
CA PRO A 83 18.57 8.18 1.49
C PRO A 83 17.13 8.27 0.97
N LYS A 84 16.20 8.33 1.92
CA LYS A 84 14.79 8.55 1.61
C LYS A 84 14.67 9.96 1.04
N GLN A 85 14.08 10.12 -0.14
CA GLN A 85 13.92 11.42 -0.82
C GLN A 85 12.51 11.99 -0.73
N PHE A 86 11.53 11.10 -0.85
CA PHE A 86 10.12 11.42 -0.91
C PHE A 86 9.39 10.57 0.12
N TYR A 87 8.27 11.11 0.61
CA TYR A 87 7.35 10.33 1.40
C TYR A 87 6.58 9.36 0.50
N THR A 88 6.26 8.19 1.05
CA THR A 88 5.48 7.19 0.33
C THR A 88 3.98 7.50 0.41
N ALA A 89 3.17 6.85 -0.42
CA ALA A 89 1.72 7.01 -0.38
C ALA A 89 1.17 6.65 1.01
N ARG A 90 1.66 5.55 1.59
CA ARG A 90 1.29 5.10 2.94
C ARG A 90 1.61 6.13 4.03
N GLU A 91 2.64 6.94 3.86
CA GLU A 91 3.04 7.95 4.86
C GLU A 91 2.22 9.23 4.81
N ILE A 92 1.78 9.65 3.62
CA ILE A 92 1.12 10.96 3.44
C ILE A 92 -0.39 10.87 3.21
N LEU A 93 -0.89 9.72 2.73
CA LEU A 93 -2.31 9.54 2.44
C LEU A 93 -3.06 8.86 3.58
N THR A 94 -2.37 8.14 4.48
CA THR A 94 -3.01 7.61 5.68
C THR A 94 -3.43 8.72 6.63
N THR A 95 -4.57 8.51 7.28
CA THR A 95 -5.18 9.51 8.16
C THR A 95 -5.06 9.06 9.61
N ASN A 96 -4.99 10.02 10.54
CA ASN A 96 -5.15 9.69 11.95
C ASN A 96 -6.60 9.25 12.22
N PRO A 97 -6.84 8.38 13.22
CA PRO A 97 -8.19 7.96 13.57
C PRO A 97 -9.00 9.11 14.18
N LEU A 98 -10.12 9.44 13.56
CA LEU A 98 -11.01 10.51 14.02
C LEU A 98 -12.44 10.03 14.23
N THR A 99 -12.83 8.94 13.56
CA THR A 99 -14.18 8.37 13.65
C THR A 99 -14.20 7.11 14.51
N ILE A 100 -15.40 6.72 14.94
CA ILE A 100 -15.64 5.44 15.62
C ILE A 100 -15.12 4.26 14.77
N ASN A 101 -15.32 4.31 13.46
CA ASN A 101 -14.85 3.27 12.54
C ASN A 101 -13.32 3.24 12.45
N ASP A 102 -12.66 4.39 12.47
CA ASP A 102 -11.19 4.43 12.47
C ASP A 102 -10.60 3.77 13.71
N TYR A 103 -11.13 4.09 14.90
CA TYR A 103 -10.71 3.42 16.13
C TYR A 103 -11.06 1.92 16.11
N ARG A 104 -12.21 1.55 15.56
CA ARG A 104 -12.58 0.14 15.38
C ARG A 104 -11.56 -0.59 14.50
N LYS A 105 -11.16 -0.03 13.35
CA LYS A 105 -10.12 -0.59 12.47
C LYS A 105 -8.80 -0.78 13.22
N LEU A 106 -8.36 0.23 13.98
CA LEU A 106 -7.13 0.14 14.78
C LEU A 106 -7.17 -0.96 15.84
N LEU A 107 -8.34 -1.21 16.43
CA LEU A 107 -8.50 -2.27 17.43
C LEU A 107 -8.55 -3.65 16.78
N ILE A 108 -9.22 -3.81 15.64
CA ILE A 108 -9.28 -5.08 14.91
C ILE A 108 -7.89 -5.48 14.37
N ASP A 109 -7.07 -4.48 14.04
CA ASP A 109 -5.69 -4.69 13.60
C ASP A 109 -4.74 -5.13 14.74
N LEU A 110 -5.20 -5.12 16.00
CA LEU A 110 -4.44 -5.58 17.15
C LEU A 110 -4.59 -7.10 17.34
N ASP A 111 -3.46 -7.80 17.45
CA ASP A 111 -3.44 -9.24 17.73
C ASP A 111 -4.29 -9.60 18.96
N GLY A 112 -5.17 -10.59 18.79
CA GLY A 112 -6.05 -11.06 19.86
C GLY A 112 -7.42 -10.37 19.93
N VAL A 113 -7.65 -9.30 19.16
CA VAL A 113 -8.96 -8.69 18.97
C VAL A 113 -9.59 -9.25 17.70
N LYS A 114 -10.72 -9.95 17.83
CA LYS A 114 -11.51 -10.42 16.68
C LYS A 114 -12.41 -9.31 16.13
N ASN A 115 -13.03 -8.54 17.04
CA ASN A 115 -13.88 -7.40 16.71
C ASN A 115 -13.91 -6.41 17.90
N ALA A 116 -14.29 -5.17 17.62
CA ALA A 116 -14.45 -4.15 18.64
C ALA A 116 -15.55 -3.17 18.27
N TRP A 117 -16.15 -2.55 19.29
CA TRP A 117 -17.13 -1.49 19.13
C TRP A 117 -16.84 -0.37 20.11
N LEU A 118 -16.99 0.86 19.63
CA LEU A 118 -16.89 2.07 20.45
C LEU A 118 -18.23 2.79 20.42
N GLU A 119 -18.69 3.19 21.59
CA GLU A 119 -19.89 3.99 21.77
C GLU A 119 -19.63 5.12 22.77
N PRO A 120 -20.30 6.28 22.65
CA PRO A 120 -20.23 7.31 23.68
C PRO A 120 -20.60 6.74 25.04
N PHE A 121 -19.77 7.00 26.04
CA PHE A 121 -20.02 6.57 27.40
C PHE A 121 -21.16 7.40 27.98
N SER A 122 -22.29 6.73 28.28
CA SER A 122 -23.41 7.33 28.99
C SER A 122 -23.43 6.77 30.42
N PRO A 123 -23.14 7.57 31.45
CA PRO A 123 -23.29 7.14 32.84
C PRO A 123 -24.78 6.93 33.18
N ASP A 124 -25.06 6.08 34.17
CA ASP A 124 -26.42 5.86 34.69
C ASP A 124 -27.02 7.13 35.34
N ASP A 125 -26.16 8.04 35.80
CA ASP A 125 -26.55 9.35 36.34
C ASP A 125 -26.41 10.45 35.27
N GLU A 126 -27.56 10.90 34.73
CA GLU A 126 -27.62 11.93 33.69
C GLU A 126 -26.94 13.26 34.10
N GLN A 127 -26.77 13.54 35.40
CA GLN A 127 -26.09 14.76 35.87
C GLN A 127 -24.56 14.70 35.69
N MET A 128 -23.98 13.53 35.41
CA MET A 128 -22.55 13.32 35.19
C MET A 128 -22.18 13.09 33.71
N ASN A 129 -23.05 13.45 32.76
CA ASN A 129 -22.76 13.23 31.35
C ASN A 129 -21.64 14.15 30.85
N ILE A 130 -20.42 13.61 30.73
CA ILE A 130 -19.25 14.30 30.19
C ILE A 130 -19.09 13.85 28.73
N ASN A 131 -19.17 14.81 27.81
CA ASN A 131 -18.92 14.56 26.39
C ASN A 131 -17.46 14.14 26.14
N GLY A 132 -17.25 13.30 25.13
CA GLY A 132 -15.91 12.86 24.71
C GLY A 132 -15.39 11.64 25.48
N LEU A 133 -16.19 11.05 26.37
CA LEU A 133 -15.88 9.76 26.98
C LEU A 133 -16.46 8.62 26.13
N TYR A 134 -15.68 7.55 25.94
CA TYR A 134 -16.10 6.38 25.17
C TYR A 134 -16.09 5.09 26.01
N LYS A 135 -17.06 4.22 25.75
CA LYS A 135 -17.05 2.81 26.16
C LYS A 135 -16.58 1.98 24.98
N VAL A 136 -15.59 1.12 25.23
CA VAL A 136 -15.00 0.20 24.27
C VAL A 136 -15.38 -1.21 24.68
N THR A 137 -15.98 -1.96 23.76
CA THR A 137 -16.31 -3.38 23.94
C THR A 137 -15.57 -4.23 22.92
N ILE A 138 -15.04 -5.36 23.38
CA ILE A 138 -14.13 -6.21 22.61
C ILE A 138 -14.69 -7.63 22.52
N GLU A 139 -14.69 -8.16 21.30
CA GLU A 139 -14.73 -9.59 21.05
C GLU A 139 -13.29 -10.09 20.90
N LYS A 140 -12.83 -10.93 21.82
CA LYS A 140 -11.48 -11.50 21.78
C LYS A 140 -11.40 -12.76 20.93
N GLU A 141 -10.23 -12.99 20.36
CA GLU A 141 -9.90 -14.26 19.72
C GLU A 141 -9.98 -15.43 20.72
N PRO A 142 -10.40 -16.63 20.29
CA PRO A 142 -10.60 -17.75 21.21
C PRO A 142 -9.36 -18.20 21.97
N LYS A 143 -8.16 -17.96 21.42
CA LYS A 143 -6.88 -18.39 22.00
C LYS A 143 -6.33 -17.44 23.08
N ILE A 144 -7.01 -16.31 23.33
CA ILE A 144 -6.55 -15.32 24.32
C ILE A 144 -7.07 -15.68 25.70
N ASP A 145 -6.17 -16.10 26.60
CA ASP A 145 -6.49 -16.40 27.99
C ASP A 145 -6.24 -15.21 28.93
N ASP A 146 -5.24 -14.38 28.64
CA ASP A 146 -4.89 -13.22 29.46
C ASP A 146 -5.69 -11.97 29.02
N GLU A 147 -6.89 -11.84 29.56
CA GLU A 147 -7.76 -10.70 29.33
C GLU A 147 -7.22 -9.38 29.91
N VAL A 148 -6.37 -9.44 30.94
CA VAL A 148 -5.81 -8.25 31.58
C VAL A 148 -4.77 -7.63 30.66
N GLU A 149 -3.88 -8.46 30.10
CA GLU A 149 -2.88 -8.04 29.13
C GLU A 149 -3.53 -7.50 27.86
N LEU A 150 -4.55 -8.19 27.31
CA LEU A 150 -5.26 -7.69 26.11
C LEU A 150 -5.88 -6.30 26.36
N LYS A 151 -6.55 -6.09 27.50
CA LYS A 151 -7.11 -4.77 27.85
C LYS A 151 -6.02 -3.71 27.98
N SER A 152 -4.86 -4.06 28.54
CA SER A 152 -3.70 -3.17 28.64
C SER A 152 -3.18 -2.75 27.26
N GLN A 153 -3.07 -3.70 26.32
CA GLN A 153 -2.63 -3.45 24.95
C GLN A 153 -3.62 -2.57 24.17
N VAL A 154 -4.92 -2.87 24.27
CA VAL A 154 -5.99 -2.04 23.70
C VAL A 154 -5.91 -0.62 24.26
N ARG A 155 -5.81 -0.47 25.59
CA ARG A 155 -5.65 0.84 26.24
C ARG A 155 -4.46 1.61 25.69
N ALA A 156 -3.30 0.95 25.58
CA ALA A 156 -2.08 1.56 25.09
C ALA A 156 -2.22 2.01 23.63
N LYS A 157 -2.77 1.17 22.76
CA LYS A 157 -3.02 1.49 21.35
C LYS A 157 -3.96 2.68 21.19
N LEU A 158 -5.09 2.70 21.91
CA LEU A 158 -6.02 3.83 21.88
C LEU A 158 -5.39 5.13 22.39
N ASN A 159 -4.62 5.07 23.48
CA ASN A 159 -3.97 6.25 24.04
C ASN A 159 -2.88 6.84 23.13
N GLN A 160 -2.29 6.07 22.22
CA GLN A 160 -1.35 6.59 21.20
C GLN A 160 -2.02 7.56 20.23
N TYR A 161 -3.33 7.39 20.00
CA TYR A 161 -4.12 8.18 19.05
C TYR A 161 -5.25 8.98 19.72
N ARG A 162 -5.14 9.23 21.03
CA ARG A 162 -6.20 9.93 21.78
C ARG A 162 -6.32 11.38 21.29
N ASN A 163 -7.47 11.73 20.73
CA ASN A 163 -7.76 13.08 20.28
C ASN A 163 -7.93 14.07 21.45
N LEU A 164 -7.94 15.37 21.10
CA LEU A 164 -8.22 16.44 22.05
C LEU A 164 -9.63 16.30 22.61
N CYS A 165 -9.77 16.50 23.92
CA CYS A 165 -11.05 16.42 24.64
C CYS A 165 -11.76 15.06 24.55
N GLU A 166 -11.04 13.99 24.18
CA GLU A 166 -11.56 12.62 24.19
C GLU A 166 -10.80 11.75 25.20
N ASP A 167 -11.49 10.79 25.79
CA ASP A 167 -10.90 9.71 26.59
C ASP A 167 -11.72 8.41 26.49
N PHE A 168 -11.07 7.28 26.71
CA PHE A 168 -11.69 5.97 26.70
C PHE A 168 -12.01 5.61 28.14
N GLN A 169 -13.24 5.82 28.62
CA GLN A 169 -13.57 5.64 30.03
C GLN A 169 -13.56 4.17 30.45
N GLN A 170 -14.08 3.29 29.60
CA GLN A 170 -14.34 1.90 29.93
C GLN A 170 -13.89 0.99 28.79
N ILE A 171 -13.18 -0.10 29.13
CA ILE A 171 -12.74 -1.12 28.18
C ILE A 171 -13.16 -2.50 28.71
N GLU A 172 -14.06 -3.16 27.99
CA GLU A 172 -14.65 -4.43 28.39
C GLU A 172 -14.45 -5.49 27.33
N ILE A 173 -14.09 -6.68 27.77
CA ILE A 173 -14.15 -7.89 26.96
C ILE A 173 -15.50 -8.51 27.25
N LEU A 174 -16.32 -8.69 26.21
CA LEU A 174 -17.67 -9.19 26.37
C LEU A 174 -17.66 -10.72 26.52
N PRO A 175 -18.42 -11.28 27.48
CA PRO A 175 -18.56 -12.72 27.61
C PRO A 175 -19.34 -13.31 26.43
N ARG A 176 -19.17 -14.60 26.19
CA ARG A 176 -19.89 -15.32 25.13
C ARG A 176 -21.32 -15.64 25.56
N GLU A 177 -22.23 -15.60 24.60
CA GLU A 177 -23.59 -16.17 24.68
C GLU A 177 -23.64 -17.30 23.65
N GLU A 178 -23.63 -18.54 24.13
CA GLU A 178 -23.74 -19.69 23.23
C GLU A 178 -25.14 -19.76 22.62
N ILE A 179 -25.18 -19.94 21.31
CA ILE A 179 -26.39 -20.08 20.51
C ILE A 179 -26.50 -21.54 20.08
N TYR A 180 -27.70 -22.09 20.26
CA TYR A 180 -28.02 -23.47 19.90
C TYR A 180 -29.05 -23.47 18.78
N ILE A 181 -28.85 -24.36 17.81
CA ILE A 181 -29.73 -24.49 16.65
C ILE A 181 -30.20 -25.93 16.58
N SER A 182 -31.51 -26.12 16.47
CA SER A 182 -32.10 -27.42 16.19
C SER A 182 -32.78 -27.38 14.82
N THR A 183 -32.41 -28.30 13.94
CA THR A 183 -32.96 -28.31 12.57
C THR A 183 -32.92 -29.68 11.90
N ASP A 184 -33.95 -29.91 11.09
CA ASP A 184 -34.10 -31.09 10.24
C ASP A 184 -33.90 -30.70 8.78
N ILE A 185 -32.83 -31.20 8.16
CA ILE A 185 -32.42 -30.81 6.81
C ILE A 185 -32.50 -32.02 5.87
N GLU A 186 -33.19 -31.85 4.74
CA GLU A 186 -33.15 -32.81 3.64
C GLU A 186 -32.02 -32.45 2.67
N ILE A 187 -31.16 -33.42 2.35
CA ILE A 187 -30.03 -33.24 1.43
C ILE A 187 -30.30 -33.91 0.08
N LYS A 188 -29.66 -33.40 -0.98
CA LYS A 188 -29.69 -33.95 -2.34
C LYS A 188 -28.86 -35.23 -2.43
N GLU A 189 -29.20 -36.09 -3.38
CA GLU A 189 -28.41 -37.30 -3.65
C GLU A 189 -27.04 -36.95 -4.23
N GLY A 190 -26.01 -37.73 -3.88
CA GLY A 190 -24.65 -37.57 -4.40
C GLY A 190 -23.74 -36.60 -3.65
N PHE A 191 -24.26 -35.91 -2.63
CA PHE A 191 -23.46 -35.03 -1.76
C PHE A 191 -22.90 -35.79 -0.54
N ASP A 192 -21.68 -35.42 -0.12
CA ASP A 192 -21.07 -35.95 1.09
C ASP A 192 -21.66 -35.28 2.34
N ARG A 193 -22.24 -36.10 3.22
CA ARG A 193 -22.90 -35.62 4.45
C ARG A 193 -21.95 -34.98 5.46
N ASN A 194 -20.70 -35.44 5.53
CA ASN A 194 -19.73 -34.94 6.50
C ASN A 194 -19.19 -33.58 6.02
N GLN A 195 -18.97 -33.44 4.71
CA GLN A 195 -18.64 -32.16 4.08
C GLN A 195 -19.78 -31.14 4.24
N LEU A 196 -21.03 -31.55 3.96
CA LEU A 196 -22.19 -30.68 4.13
C LEU A 196 -22.37 -30.22 5.59
N MET A 197 -22.13 -31.11 6.56
CA MET A 197 -22.23 -30.74 7.97
C MET A 197 -21.16 -29.71 8.37
N ALA A 198 -19.94 -29.85 7.87
CA ALA A 198 -18.87 -28.87 8.09
C ALA A 198 -19.17 -27.51 7.45
N GLU A 199 -19.68 -27.51 6.22
CA GLU A 199 -20.09 -26.30 5.50
C GLU A 199 -21.29 -25.61 6.17
N LEU A 200 -22.28 -26.38 6.63
CA LEU A 200 -23.40 -25.90 7.42
C LEU A 200 -22.94 -25.21 8.69
N TYR A 201 -22.09 -25.88 9.48
CA TYR A 201 -21.56 -25.30 10.71
C TYR A 201 -20.80 -24.00 10.42
N ASN A 202 -19.88 -24.01 9.45
CA ASN A 202 -19.10 -22.83 9.09
C ASN A 202 -19.98 -21.66 8.63
N THR A 203 -21.05 -21.94 7.87
CA THR A 203 -21.99 -20.93 7.39
C THR A 203 -22.77 -20.32 8.56
N LEU A 204 -23.26 -21.16 9.48
CA LEU A 204 -23.99 -20.71 10.67
C LEU A 204 -23.10 -19.90 11.63
N ASP A 205 -21.90 -20.40 11.94
CA ASP A 205 -20.96 -19.73 12.84
C ASP A 205 -20.53 -18.37 12.27
N ASN A 206 -20.18 -18.29 10.97
CA ASN A 206 -19.84 -17.03 10.32
C ASN A 206 -21.02 -16.06 10.23
N PHE A 207 -22.25 -16.54 10.10
CA PHE A 207 -23.42 -15.65 10.11
C PHE A 207 -23.70 -15.08 11.50
N ILE A 208 -23.55 -15.89 12.55
CA ILE A 208 -23.79 -15.48 13.94
C ILE A 208 -22.67 -14.56 14.43
N SER A 209 -21.43 -14.92 14.15
CA SER A 209 -20.22 -14.28 14.68
C SER A 209 -19.18 -14.04 13.57
N PRO A 210 -19.49 -13.15 12.61
CA PRO A 210 -18.65 -12.91 11.44
C PRO A 210 -17.28 -12.32 11.81
N SER A 211 -16.25 -12.74 11.08
CA SER A 211 -14.91 -12.14 11.15
C SER A 211 -14.74 -11.04 10.10
N ILE A 212 -14.01 -10.00 10.48
CA ILE A 212 -13.63 -8.90 9.58
C ILE A 212 -12.45 -9.36 8.74
N GLN A 213 -12.53 -9.14 7.43
CA GLN A 213 -11.56 -9.58 6.45
C GLN A 213 -10.65 -8.43 6.05
N PHE A 214 -9.35 -8.69 6.04
CA PHE A 214 -8.34 -7.76 5.56
C PHE A 214 -8.13 -7.94 4.06
N SER A 215 -8.10 -6.83 3.34
CA SER A 215 -7.74 -6.81 1.92
C SER A 215 -6.25 -6.48 1.75
N SER A 216 -5.61 -7.10 0.75
CA SER A 216 -4.26 -6.71 0.34
C SER A 216 -4.28 -5.47 -0.56
N LEU A 217 -3.20 -4.69 -0.56
CA LEU A 217 -3.07 -3.53 -1.46
C LEU A 217 -3.22 -3.95 -2.94
N THR A 218 -2.61 -5.08 -3.29
CA THR A 218 -2.64 -5.61 -4.66
C THR A 218 -4.05 -5.96 -5.12
N ASP A 219 -4.87 -6.53 -4.24
CA ASP A 219 -6.26 -6.88 -4.59
C ASP A 219 -7.12 -5.63 -4.76
N LEU A 220 -6.96 -4.63 -3.88
CA LEU A 220 -7.69 -3.36 -3.98
C LEU A 220 -7.35 -2.59 -5.26
N ILE A 221 -6.06 -2.55 -5.64
CA ILE A 221 -5.63 -1.96 -6.92
C ILE A 221 -6.21 -2.75 -8.11
N ALA A 222 -6.19 -4.08 -8.06
CA ALA A 222 -6.75 -4.92 -9.12
C ALA A 222 -8.27 -4.76 -9.28
N GLN A 223 -8.98 -4.44 -8.20
CA GLN A 223 -10.41 -4.08 -8.22
C GLN A 223 -10.69 -2.67 -8.76
N GLY A 224 -9.64 -1.88 -9.06
CA GLY A 224 -9.76 -0.53 -9.60
C GLY A 224 -10.13 0.53 -8.55
N GLN A 225 -9.90 0.25 -7.26
CA GLN A 225 -10.10 1.23 -6.19
C GLN A 225 -9.10 2.38 -6.33
N PRO A 226 -9.54 3.65 -6.22
CA PRO A 226 -8.62 4.80 -6.22
C PRO A 226 -7.65 4.74 -5.04
N ILE A 227 -6.39 5.11 -5.29
CA ILE A 227 -5.32 5.07 -4.29
C ILE A 227 -5.68 5.91 -3.06
N GLU A 228 -6.20 7.11 -3.28
CA GLU A 228 -6.65 8.02 -2.24
C GLU A 228 -7.76 7.42 -1.38
N THR A 229 -8.60 6.54 -1.93
CA THR A 229 -9.64 5.84 -1.18
C THR A 229 -9.06 4.69 -0.37
N ILE A 230 -8.13 3.92 -0.95
CA ILE A 230 -7.45 2.81 -0.27
C ILE A 230 -6.73 3.29 0.99
N PHE A 231 -6.00 4.40 0.88
CA PHE A 231 -5.21 4.93 1.99
C PHE A 231 -5.98 5.89 2.91
N ASN A 232 -7.25 6.23 2.63
CA ASN A 232 -8.06 7.07 3.53
C ASN A 232 -8.57 6.28 4.74
N SER A 233 -7.63 5.83 5.57
CA SER A 233 -7.82 5.01 6.74
C SER A 233 -6.63 5.19 7.69
N PRO A 234 -6.77 4.88 8.99
CA PRO A 234 -5.64 4.68 9.87
C PRO A 234 -4.60 3.73 9.30
N LEU A 235 -3.35 3.95 9.70
CA LEU A 235 -2.24 3.08 9.37
C LEU A 235 -2.39 1.72 10.10
N LEU A 236 -2.72 0.67 9.35
CA LEU A 236 -2.92 -0.70 9.85
C LEU A 236 -1.79 -1.63 9.44
N ASP A 237 -1.40 -2.56 10.30
CA ASP A 237 -0.29 -3.51 10.09
C ASP A 237 -0.70 -4.75 9.29
N HIS A 238 -1.96 -5.15 9.29
CA HIS A 238 -2.42 -6.41 8.69
C HIS A 238 -3.15 -6.27 7.35
N GLY A 239 -3.14 -5.07 6.77
CA GLY A 239 -3.74 -4.79 5.45
C GLY A 239 -4.72 -3.64 5.51
N PHE A 240 -5.83 -3.75 4.77
CA PHE A 240 -6.85 -2.71 4.67
C PHE A 240 -8.21 -3.26 5.05
N ILE A 241 -8.99 -2.45 5.77
CA ILE A 241 -10.36 -2.80 6.18
C ILE A 241 -11.31 -1.80 5.52
N ASP A 242 -12.29 -2.33 4.79
CA ASP A 242 -13.34 -1.56 4.13
C ASP A 242 -14.42 -1.10 5.13
N ASP A 243 -14.82 0.17 5.04
CA ASP A 243 -15.88 0.74 5.87
C ASP A 243 -17.26 0.13 5.58
N GLU A 244 -17.54 -0.26 4.33
CA GLU A 244 -18.81 -0.94 4.03
C GLU A 244 -18.93 -2.28 4.76
N GLN A 245 -17.79 -2.97 4.92
CA GLN A 245 -17.75 -4.21 5.68
C GLN A 245 -18.06 -3.96 7.16
N LEU A 246 -17.46 -2.92 7.77
CA LEU A 246 -17.73 -2.57 9.17
C LEU A 246 -19.20 -2.25 9.41
N GLN A 247 -19.86 -1.53 8.50
CA GLN A 247 -21.28 -1.20 8.58
C GLN A 247 -22.17 -2.44 8.46
N ARG A 248 -21.85 -3.38 7.56
CA ARG A 248 -22.62 -4.62 7.40
C ARG A 248 -22.46 -5.56 8.60
N LEU A 249 -21.31 -5.49 9.27
CA LEU A 249 -20.93 -6.34 10.40
C LEU A 249 -21.10 -5.63 11.75
N GLU A 250 -22.15 -4.82 11.90
CA GLU A 250 -22.58 -4.33 13.20
C GLU A 250 -23.08 -5.48 14.09
N ARG A 251 -22.98 -5.28 15.41
CA ARG A 251 -23.38 -6.30 16.38
C ARG A 251 -24.88 -6.56 16.28
N LYS A 252 -25.25 -7.81 16.00
CA LYS A 252 -26.65 -8.23 15.91
C LYS A 252 -27.34 -8.11 17.28
N THR A 253 -28.55 -7.59 17.29
CA THR A 253 -29.42 -7.53 18.48
C THR A 253 -30.43 -8.68 18.54
N ALA A 254 -30.63 -9.37 17.41
CA ALA A 254 -31.51 -10.53 17.31
C ALA A 254 -31.06 -11.46 16.18
N LEU A 255 -31.41 -12.74 16.29
CA LEU A 255 -31.29 -13.72 15.21
C LEU A 255 -32.69 -14.12 14.73
N TYR A 256 -32.91 -14.04 13.41
CA TYR A 256 -34.16 -14.45 12.79
C TYR A 256 -34.00 -15.83 12.15
N THR A 257 -34.92 -16.74 12.42
CA THR A 257 -34.91 -18.07 11.81
C THR A 257 -35.03 -18.01 10.30
N SER A 258 -35.76 -17.03 9.76
CA SER A 258 -35.87 -16.80 8.31
C SER A 258 -34.54 -16.48 7.63
N ASP A 259 -33.64 -15.75 8.31
CA ASP A 259 -32.31 -15.48 7.77
C ASP A 259 -31.42 -16.72 7.80
N LEU A 260 -31.50 -17.51 8.88
CA LEU A 260 -30.80 -18.79 8.98
C LEU A 260 -31.29 -19.78 7.91
N ILE A 261 -32.60 -19.86 7.70
CA ILE A 261 -33.19 -20.68 6.63
C ILE A 261 -32.63 -20.26 5.26
N ARG A 262 -32.56 -18.95 4.98
CA ARG A 262 -32.03 -18.44 3.71
C ARG A 262 -30.59 -18.87 3.48
N ILE A 263 -29.69 -18.61 4.44
CA ILE A 263 -28.26 -18.95 4.29
C ILE A 263 -28.02 -20.45 4.24
N ILE A 264 -28.82 -21.25 4.95
CA ILE A 264 -28.71 -22.72 4.90
C ILE A 264 -29.15 -23.22 3.50
N LEU A 265 -30.24 -22.68 2.93
CA LEU A 265 -30.72 -23.08 1.61
C LEU A 265 -29.78 -22.68 0.46
N GLU A 266 -28.88 -21.72 0.69
CA GLU A 266 -27.82 -21.33 -0.27
C GLU A 266 -26.69 -22.38 -0.37
N ILE A 267 -26.54 -23.26 0.63
CA ILE A 267 -25.52 -24.31 0.63
C ILE A 267 -25.83 -25.35 -0.46
N GLU A 268 -24.87 -25.58 -1.35
CA GLU A 268 -25.02 -26.54 -2.42
C GLU A 268 -25.14 -27.97 -1.86
N GLY A 269 -26.28 -28.61 -2.09
CA GLY A 269 -26.54 -29.96 -1.61
C GLY A 269 -27.65 -30.02 -0.58
N ILE A 270 -28.05 -28.88 -0.01
CA ILE A 270 -29.27 -28.79 0.78
C ILE A 270 -30.47 -28.71 -0.17
N LYS A 271 -31.49 -29.53 0.10
CA LYS A 271 -32.73 -29.61 -0.69
C LYS A 271 -33.88 -28.86 -0.02
N ASN A 272 -34.05 -29.05 1.28
CA ASN A 272 -35.11 -28.41 2.05
C ASN A 272 -34.80 -28.41 3.55
N ILE A 273 -35.43 -27.51 4.30
CA ILE A 273 -35.41 -27.47 5.77
C ILE A 273 -36.83 -27.77 6.26
N LYS A 274 -37.00 -28.82 7.06
CA LYS A 274 -38.31 -29.23 7.58
C LYS A 274 -38.71 -28.38 8.78
N GLU A 275 -37.74 -28.12 9.65
CA GLU A 275 -37.92 -27.38 10.89
C GLU A 275 -36.60 -26.72 11.27
N LEU A 276 -36.67 -25.52 11.84
CA LEU A 276 -35.52 -24.81 12.41
C LEU A 276 -35.99 -24.01 13.62
N ARG A 277 -35.34 -24.25 14.76
CA ARG A 277 -35.56 -23.52 16.01
C ARG A 277 -34.22 -23.07 16.56
N ILE A 278 -34.24 -21.98 17.31
CA ILE A 278 -33.04 -21.39 17.92
C ILE A 278 -33.25 -21.18 19.41
N SER A 279 -32.19 -21.38 20.19
CA SER A 279 -32.16 -21.08 21.61
C SER A 279 -30.78 -20.56 22.00
N LYS A 280 -30.62 -20.18 23.26
CA LYS A 280 -29.36 -19.65 23.81
C LYS A 280 -29.08 -20.21 25.18
N GLN A 281 -27.84 -20.03 25.61
CA GLN A 281 -27.32 -20.51 26.89
C GLN A 281 -28.24 -20.19 28.06
N GLY A 282 -28.57 -21.23 28.83
CA GLY A 282 -29.46 -21.14 29.99
C GLY A 282 -30.96 -21.18 29.67
N SER A 283 -31.34 -21.34 28.40
CA SER A 283 -32.74 -21.50 27.95
C SER A 283 -32.95 -22.78 27.11
N GLU A 284 -31.92 -23.61 26.98
CA GLU A 284 -31.83 -24.76 26.07
C GLU A 284 -32.86 -25.87 26.32
N GLU A 285 -33.28 -26.03 27.58
CA GLU A 285 -34.16 -27.12 28.00
C GLU A 285 -35.65 -26.72 27.96
N GLU A 286 -35.95 -25.42 27.97
CA GLU A 286 -37.32 -24.93 28.17
C GLU A 286 -37.82 -23.97 27.07
N ASN A 287 -36.94 -23.15 26.46
CA ASN A 287 -37.34 -22.05 25.58
C ASN A 287 -36.60 -22.08 24.23
N TRP A 288 -37.23 -22.74 23.26
CA TRP A 288 -36.84 -22.68 21.85
C TRP A 288 -37.74 -21.70 21.11
N GLU A 289 -37.12 -20.81 20.33
CA GLU A 289 -37.80 -19.80 19.54
C GLU A 289 -37.89 -20.23 18.06
N ASP A 290 -39.10 -20.11 17.49
CA ASP A 290 -39.37 -20.50 16.10
C ASP A 290 -39.13 -19.36 15.09
N TRP A 291 -39.06 -18.10 15.57
CA TRP A 291 -39.09 -16.91 14.70
C TRP A 291 -37.90 -15.98 14.94
N VAL A 292 -37.70 -15.56 16.18
CA VAL A 292 -36.70 -14.57 16.54
C VAL A 292 -36.16 -14.84 17.92
N LEU A 293 -34.84 -14.79 18.05
CA LEU A 293 -34.14 -14.88 19.32
C LEU A 293 -33.49 -13.54 19.63
N ALA A 294 -33.91 -12.90 20.72
CA ALA A 294 -33.29 -11.68 21.21
C ALA A 294 -31.91 -11.98 21.84
N LEU A 295 -30.90 -11.23 21.43
CA LEU A 295 -29.53 -11.34 21.91
C LEU A 295 -29.26 -10.34 23.02
N ASP A 296 -28.41 -10.72 23.98
CA ASP A 296 -27.97 -9.80 25.03
C ASP A 296 -26.95 -8.79 24.45
N PRO A 297 -27.22 -7.47 24.51
CA PRO A 297 -26.29 -6.46 23.99
C PRO A 297 -24.94 -6.43 24.73
N ASN A 298 -24.82 -7.05 25.91
CA ASN A 298 -23.57 -7.13 26.68
C ASN A 298 -22.86 -8.47 26.50
N LYS A 299 -23.23 -9.29 25.51
CA LYS A 299 -22.59 -10.57 25.21
C LYS A 299 -22.26 -10.70 23.72
N ILE A 300 -21.37 -11.62 23.40
CA ILE A 300 -21.04 -12.00 22.02
C ILE A 300 -21.78 -13.28 21.66
N PRO A 301 -22.72 -13.26 20.71
CA PRO A 301 -23.36 -14.47 20.24
C PRO A 301 -22.33 -15.34 19.53
N LYS A 302 -22.28 -16.63 19.87
CA LYS A 302 -21.42 -17.59 19.18
C LYS A 302 -22.12 -18.94 19.08
N LEU A 303 -21.98 -19.63 17.97
CA LEU A 303 -22.52 -20.98 17.85
C LEU A 303 -21.85 -21.90 18.88
N GLU A 304 -22.61 -22.85 19.42
CA GLU A 304 -22.05 -23.87 20.32
C GLU A 304 -20.86 -24.58 19.65
N PRO A 305 -19.84 -25.02 20.42
CA PRO A 305 -18.68 -25.71 19.84
C PRO A 305 -19.08 -26.90 18.96
N ILE A 306 -18.36 -27.11 17.85
CA ILE A 306 -18.67 -28.19 16.90
C ILE A 306 -18.74 -29.57 17.59
N GLU A 307 -17.90 -29.84 18.59
CA GLU A 307 -17.92 -31.08 19.36
C GLU A 307 -19.21 -31.24 20.15
N SER A 308 -19.71 -30.15 20.75
CA SER A 308 -21.00 -30.12 21.44
C SER A 308 -22.14 -30.35 20.45
N LEU A 309 -22.13 -29.64 19.33
CA LEU A 309 -23.17 -29.73 18.31
C LEU A 309 -23.27 -31.14 17.73
N LEU A 310 -22.15 -31.76 17.36
CA LEU A 310 -22.09 -33.11 16.81
C LEU A 310 -22.38 -34.21 17.84
N GLY A 311 -22.10 -33.96 19.12
CA GLY A 311 -22.52 -34.82 20.22
C GLY A 311 -24.00 -34.65 20.57
N SER A 312 -24.60 -33.53 20.17
CA SER A 312 -26.00 -33.22 20.43
C SER A 312 -26.92 -33.83 19.38
N ASN A 313 -28.15 -34.12 19.81
CA ASN A 313 -29.22 -34.63 18.97
C ASN A 313 -30.10 -33.46 18.45
N LYS A 314 -29.47 -32.36 18.02
CA LYS A 314 -30.15 -31.11 17.63
C LYS A 314 -30.26 -30.91 16.11
N ILE A 315 -29.24 -31.31 15.34
CA ILE A 315 -29.21 -31.19 13.88
C ILE A 315 -29.26 -32.57 13.21
N TYR A 316 -30.22 -32.77 12.31
CA TYR A 316 -30.42 -34.04 11.61
C TYR A 316 -30.43 -33.87 10.10
N LEU A 317 -29.61 -34.67 9.42
CA LEU A 317 -29.58 -34.76 7.97
C LEU A 317 -30.40 -35.96 7.49
N TYR A 318 -31.24 -35.75 6.48
CA TYR A 318 -32.12 -36.75 5.89
C TYR A 318 -31.88 -36.89 4.40
N GLN A 319 -31.94 -38.13 3.90
CA GLN A 319 -32.07 -38.43 2.48
C GLN A 319 -33.34 -39.26 2.29
N GLY A 320 -34.39 -38.63 1.76
CA GLY A 320 -35.74 -39.19 1.78
C GLY A 320 -36.27 -39.35 3.22
N GLN A 321 -36.60 -40.59 3.60
CA GLN A 321 -37.04 -40.91 4.98
C GLN A 321 -35.91 -41.39 5.89
N ALA A 322 -34.71 -41.65 5.34
CA ALA A 322 -33.59 -42.15 6.11
C ALA A 322 -32.85 -41.00 6.82
N LYS A 323 -32.72 -41.12 8.15
CA LYS A 323 -31.84 -40.27 8.95
C LYS A 323 -30.40 -40.72 8.76
N LEU A 324 -29.52 -39.79 8.44
CA LEU A 324 -28.11 -40.06 8.23
C LEU A 324 -27.33 -39.84 9.52
N SER A 325 -26.39 -40.72 9.82
CA SER A 325 -25.34 -40.47 10.82
C SER A 325 -24.15 -39.80 10.14
N HIS A 326 -23.49 -38.87 10.83
CA HIS A 326 -22.24 -38.27 10.39
C HIS A 326 -21.06 -38.84 11.18
N ASP A 327 -19.87 -38.77 10.60
CA ASP A 327 -18.61 -39.13 11.25
C ASP A 327 -18.01 -37.85 11.83
N GLN A 328 -17.92 -37.77 13.16
CA GLN A 328 -17.50 -36.57 13.86
C GLN A 328 -16.07 -36.15 13.49
N GLU A 329 -15.15 -37.10 13.35
CA GLU A 329 -13.74 -36.82 13.04
C GLU A 329 -13.60 -36.26 11.62
N GLN A 330 -14.34 -36.84 10.66
CA GLN A 330 -14.34 -36.33 9.29
C GLN A 330 -14.95 -34.94 9.17
N VAL A 331 -16.03 -34.65 9.92
CA VAL A 331 -16.64 -33.30 9.93
C VAL A 331 -15.64 -32.27 10.46
N THR A 332 -14.98 -32.55 11.59
CA THR A 332 -13.99 -31.63 12.17
C THR A 332 -12.80 -31.39 11.23
N ASN A 333 -12.27 -32.44 10.59
CA ASN A 333 -11.18 -32.30 9.61
C ASN A 333 -11.61 -31.47 8.38
N ASN A 334 -12.83 -31.67 7.89
CA ASN A 334 -13.38 -30.88 6.78
C ASN A 334 -13.55 -29.41 7.17
N LEU A 335 -14.03 -29.14 8.39
CA LEU A 335 -14.19 -27.78 8.92
C LEU A 335 -12.86 -27.06 9.03
N GLU A 336 -11.83 -27.71 9.57
CA GLU A 336 -10.48 -27.15 9.65
C GLU A 336 -9.93 -26.81 8.26
N SER A 337 -10.15 -27.68 7.27
CA SER A 337 -9.77 -27.42 5.88
C SER A 337 -10.49 -26.20 5.28
N LEU A 338 -11.77 -26.01 5.59
CA LEU A 338 -12.56 -24.85 5.14
C LEU A 338 -12.04 -23.55 5.77
N GLN A 339 -11.83 -23.54 7.08
CA GLN A 339 -11.36 -22.36 7.81
C GLN A 339 -9.96 -21.92 7.37
N ASN A 340 -9.06 -22.89 7.12
CA ASN A 340 -7.71 -22.61 6.62
C ASN A 340 -7.70 -22.00 5.20
N LYS A 341 -8.73 -22.26 4.39
CA LYS A 341 -8.88 -21.64 3.05
C LYS A 341 -9.54 -20.26 3.10
N ALA A 342 -10.38 -20.00 4.10
CA ALA A 342 -11.25 -18.83 4.13
C ALA A 342 -10.60 -17.55 4.70
N ASN A 343 -9.54 -17.67 5.51
CA ASN A 343 -8.94 -16.55 6.22
C ASN A 343 -7.46 -16.33 5.90
N PRO A 344 -7.09 -15.87 4.69
CA PRO A 344 -5.77 -15.31 4.50
C PRO A 344 -5.81 -13.88 5.04
N ILE A 345 -5.54 -13.69 6.34
CA ILE A 345 -4.95 -12.41 6.76
C ILE A 345 -3.75 -12.22 5.83
N PRO A 346 -3.65 -11.10 5.08
CA PRO A 346 -2.52 -10.87 4.22
C PRO A 346 -1.23 -11.11 5.01
N PRO A 347 -0.28 -11.88 4.49
CA PRO A 347 0.93 -12.16 5.23
C PRO A 347 1.59 -10.82 5.60
N THR A 348 2.26 -10.74 6.75
CA THR A 348 2.92 -9.50 7.18
C THR A 348 3.91 -8.96 6.14
N SER A 349 4.42 -9.85 5.26
CA SER A 349 5.30 -9.56 4.13
C SER A 349 4.60 -9.04 2.86
N ALA A 350 3.26 -8.98 2.83
CA ALA A 350 2.53 -8.45 1.70
C ALA A 350 2.87 -6.97 1.48
N ALA A 351 2.82 -6.52 0.22
CA ALA A 351 3.07 -5.11 -0.10
C ALA A 351 2.00 -4.23 0.57
N LYS A 352 2.47 -3.29 1.39
CA LYS A 352 1.65 -2.36 2.17
C LYS A 352 1.64 -0.94 1.60
N ASP A 353 2.45 -0.73 0.56
CA ASP A 353 2.71 0.56 -0.06
C ASP A 353 2.87 0.41 -1.56
N ILE A 354 2.76 1.53 -2.26
CA ILE A 354 2.99 1.59 -3.70
C ILE A 354 4.48 1.40 -3.97
N PHE A 355 4.78 0.61 -4.98
CA PHE A 355 6.15 0.41 -5.43
C PHE A 355 6.75 1.74 -5.92
N ILE A 356 7.86 2.14 -5.32
CA ILE A 356 8.66 3.27 -5.77
C ILE A 356 9.73 2.73 -6.73
N PRO A 357 9.78 3.21 -7.97
CA PRO A 357 10.74 2.71 -8.94
C PRO A 357 12.17 3.08 -8.52
N SER A 358 13.13 2.20 -8.82
CA SER A 358 14.56 2.43 -8.59
C SER A 358 15.26 2.74 -9.90
N GLY A 359 16.09 3.78 -9.91
CA GLY A 359 16.94 4.11 -11.06
C GLY A 359 18.35 3.54 -10.96
N GLU A 360 19.12 3.76 -12.02
CA GLU A 360 20.56 3.54 -12.07
C GLU A 360 21.31 4.84 -11.76
N TYR A 361 22.29 4.77 -10.86
CA TYR A 361 23.14 5.91 -10.57
C TYR A 361 23.95 6.32 -11.80
N ARG A 362 23.92 7.62 -12.12
CA ARG A 362 24.73 8.23 -13.19
C ARG A 362 25.64 9.31 -12.61
N GLU A 363 26.89 9.34 -13.05
CA GLU A 363 27.86 10.36 -12.65
C GLU A 363 27.64 11.64 -13.48
N LEU A 364 26.61 12.41 -13.12
CA LEU A 364 26.12 13.52 -13.94
C LEU A 364 27.02 14.76 -13.90
N SER A 365 27.80 14.92 -12.83
CA SER A 365 28.69 16.06 -12.61
C SER A 365 30.08 15.92 -13.26
N ASP A 366 30.40 14.76 -13.88
CA ASP A 366 31.68 14.59 -14.57
C ASP A 366 31.78 15.53 -15.78
N TYR A 367 32.83 16.36 -15.81
CA TYR A 367 33.00 17.41 -16.80
C TYR A 367 34.40 17.42 -17.38
N VAL A 368 34.47 17.28 -18.71
CA VAL A 368 35.68 17.49 -19.50
C VAL A 368 35.66 18.90 -20.07
N SER A 369 36.73 19.67 -19.85
CA SER A 369 36.82 21.05 -20.34
C SER A 369 36.80 21.11 -21.86
N ILE A 370 36.06 22.07 -22.41
CA ILE A 370 36.04 22.36 -23.86
C ILE A 370 37.41 22.78 -24.39
N GLN A 371 38.35 23.17 -23.52
CA GLN A 371 39.74 23.44 -23.90
C GLN A 371 40.43 22.18 -24.42
N SER A 372 40.07 21.01 -23.90
CA SER A 372 40.64 19.71 -24.29
C SER A 372 40.14 19.22 -25.64
N ASP A 373 38.94 19.63 -26.05
CA ASP A 373 38.35 19.21 -27.32
C ASP A 373 38.88 20.01 -28.52
N LEU A 374 39.50 21.17 -28.27
CA LEU A 374 40.04 21.99 -29.35
C LEU A 374 41.27 21.34 -30.02
N PRO A 375 41.45 21.55 -31.33
CA PRO A 375 42.61 21.00 -32.04
C PRO A 375 43.95 21.43 -31.40
N GLU A 376 44.93 20.52 -31.41
CA GLU A 376 46.22 20.70 -30.72
C GLU A 376 46.97 21.98 -31.12
N ASN A 377 46.78 22.48 -32.35
CA ASN A 377 47.42 23.70 -32.83
C ASN A 377 46.99 24.96 -32.05
N TYR A 378 45.83 24.94 -31.38
CA TYR A 378 45.41 25.99 -30.45
C TYR A 378 46.27 26.02 -29.18
N GLY A 379 46.85 24.87 -28.78
CA GLY A 379 47.76 24.75 -27.64
C GLY A 379 47.10 24.95 -26.27
N VAL A 380 45.78 24.73 -26.18
CA VAL A 380 44.98 24.95 -24.97
C VAL A 380 44.52 23.67 -24.27
N GLY A 381 44.48 22.53 -24.96
CA GLY A 381 44.18 21.23 -24.36
C GLY A 381 45.29 20.69 -23.47
N GLU A 382 45.16 19.44 -23.04
CA GLU A 382 46.06 18.78 -22.07
C GLU A 382 47.53 18.76 -22.51
N VAL A 383 47.78 18.44 -23.79
CA VAL A 383 49.13 18.41 -24.37
C VAL A 383 49.81 19.79 -24.32
N GLY A 384 49.02 20.86 -24.43
CA GLY A 384 49.50 22.23 -24.39
C GLY A 384 50.49 22.58 -25.50
N LEU A 385 51.38 23.54 -25.21
CA LEU A 385 52.43 24.00 -26.14
C LEU A 385 53.79 23.40 -25.75
N PRO A 386 54.67 23.11 -26.74
CA PRO A 386 56.02 22.63 -26.45
C PRO A 386 56.83 23.68 -25.66
N GLN A 387 57.79 23.21 -24.87
CA GLN A 387 58.64 24.11 -24.06
C GLN A 387 59.42 25.12 -24.92
N SER A 388 59.76 24.75 -26.15
CA SER A 388 60.41 25.61 -27.15
C SER A 388 59.53 26.74 -27.69
N ALA A 389 58.21 26.74 -27.42
CA ALA A 389 57.32 27.79 -27.88
C ALA A 389 57.71 29.16 -27.29
N SER A 390 57.58 30.21 -28.12
CA SER A 390 57.91 31.57 -27.73
C SER A 390 57.04 32.07 -26.57
N SER A 391 57.57 33.00 -25.78
CA SER A 391 56.82 33.62 -24.68
C SER A 391 55.51 34.27 -25.16
N ARG A 392 55.51 34.85 -26.36
CA ARG A 392 54.30 35.42 -26.98
C ARG A 392 53.25 34.35 -27.26
N ARG A 393 53.64 33.20 -27.86
CA ARG A 393 52.69 32.12 -28.17
C ARG A 393 52.10 31.51 -26.90
N LYS A 394 52.93 31.33 -25.87
CA LYS A 394 52.48 30.91 -24.53
C LYS A 394 51.49 31.90 -23.91
N ALA A 395 51.73 33.20 -24.03
CA ALA A 395 50.81 34.23 -23.55
C ALA A 395 49.47 34.22 -24.30
N GLN A 396 49.48 34.05 -25.63
CA GLN A 396 48.26 33.95 -26.44
C GLN A 396 47.42 32.71 -26.07
N ALA A 397 48.06 31.55 -25.87
CA ALA A 397 47.35 30.36 -25.42
C ALA A 397 46.71 30.59 -24.04
N LYS A 398 47.42 31.22 -23.09
CA LYS A 398 46.86 31.59 -21.78
C LYS A 398 45.67 32.55 -21.90
N GLN A 399 45.74 33.53 -22.80
CA GLN A 399 44.63 34.44 -23.06
C GLN A 399 43.39 33.70 -23.58
N LEU A 400 43.58 32.76 -24.51
CA LEU A 400 42.48 31.93 -25.01
C LEU A 400 41.93 31.01 -23.91
N LYS A 401 42.77 30.37 -23.09
CA LYS A 401 42.31 29.61 -21.92
C LYS A 401 41.46 30.46 -20.98
N ALA A 402 41.88 31.69 -20.69
CA ALA A 402 41.12 32.60 -19.84
C ALA A 402 39.75 32.96 -20.44
N TYR A 403 39.67 33.11 -21.77
CA TYR A 403 38.39 33.33 -22.47
C TYR A 403 37.49 32.10 -22.38
N LEU A 404 38.02 30.90 -22.62
CA LEU A 404 37.27 29.63 -22.59
C LEU A 404 36.78 29.27 -21.19
N MET A 405 37.51 29.68 -20.15
CA MET A 405 37.17 29.44 -18.75
C MET A 405 35.75 29.92 -18.36
N ILE A 406 35.27 30.99 -19.00
CA ILE A 406 33.92 31.52 -18.76
C ILE A 406 32.87 30.47 -19.18
N PHE A 407 33.07 29.84 -20.34
CA PHE A 407 32.17 28.81 -20.85
C PHE A 407 32.33 27.50 -20.07
N ASP A 408 33.56 27.12 -19.73
CA ASP A 408 33.83 25.97 -18.88
C ASP A 408 33.05 26.04 -17.56
N GLN A 409 33.11 27.20 -16.88
CA GLN A 409 32.42 27.36 -15.61
C GLN A 409 30.90 27.27 -15.76
N ILE A 410 30.32 27.80 -16.84
CA ILE A 410 28.88 27.72 -17.10
C ILE A 410 28.45 26.26 -17.29
N LEU A 411 29.20 25.50 -18.10
CA LEU A 411 28.91 24.10 -18.38
C LEU A 411 29.10 23.22 -17.12
N ALA A 412 30.22 23.40 -16.41
CA ALA A 412 30.50 22.69 -15.18
C ALA A 412 29.44 22.98 -14.10
N ASN A 413 29.02 24.24 -13.94
CA ASN A 413 27.95 24.60 -13.00
C ASN A 413 26.63 23.92 -13.35
N TYR A 414 26.31 23.82 -14.64
CA TYR A 414 25.08 23.16 -15.08
C TYR A 414 25.06 21.68 -14.72
N LEU A 415 26.15 20.96 -15.03
CA LEU A 415 26.28 19.54 -14.72
C LEU A 415 26.29 19.29 -13.20
N ALA A 416 26.96 20.16 -12.45
CA ALA A 416 26.92 20.12 -10.99
C ALA A 416 25.49 20.34 -10.45
N GLN A 417 24.74 21.28 -11.03
CA GLN A 417 23.35 21.52 -10.64
C GLN A 417 22.44 20.33 -11.00
N LEU A 418 22.65 19.72 -12.16
CA LEU A 418 21.93 18.53 -12.60
C LEU A 418 22.15 17.36 -11.63
N ASP A 419 23.41 17.10 -11.26
CA ASP A 419 23.75 16.06 -10.28
C ASP A 419 23.19 16.34 -8.89
N TYR A 420 23.14 17.62 -8.51
CA TYR A 420 22.61 18.07 -7.21
C TYR A 420 21.07 18.19 -7.19
N ALA A 421 20.38 17.99 -8.32
CA ALA A 421 18.92 18.11 -8.39
C ALA A 421 18.21 17.16 -7.41
N LYS A 422 18.75 15.95 -7.23
CA LYS A 422 18.25 14.97 -6.25
C LYS A 422 18.25 15.48 -4.80
N ASN A 423 19.21 16.33 -4.46
CA ASN A 423 19.28 16.97 -3.14
C ASN A 423 18.38 18.22 -3.07
N LEU A 424 18.27 18.99 -4.16
CA LEU A 424 17.42 20.17 -4.22
C LEU A 424 15.92 19.83 -4.13
N LEU A 425 15.52 18.67 -4.65
CA LEU A 425 14.14 18.22 -4.72
C LEU A 425 13.74 17.28 -3.57
N GLU A 426 14.68 16.91 -2.72
CA GLU A 426 14.44 16.08 -1.54
C GLU A 426 13.46 16.78 -0.58
N LEU A 427 12.42 16.05 -0.16
CA LEU A 427 11.43 16.55 0.79
C LEU A 427 11.71 16.07 2.22
N SER A 428 12.36 14.93 2.37
CA SER A 428 12.83 14.41 3.65
C SER A 428 14.11 15.12 4.06
N GLY A 429 13.97 16.40 4.43
CA GLY A 429 15.04 17.09 5.15
C GLY A 429 15.33 16.41 6.49
N ASN A 430 16.62 16.28 6.81
CA ASN A 430 17.14 15.91 8.15
C ASN A 430 16.53 16.75 9.28
#